data_AF-A0A0D7BPJ4-F1
#
_entry.id   AF-A0A0D7BPJ4-F1
#
_cell.length_a   1.000
_cell.length_b   1.000
_cell.length_c   1.000
_cell.angle_alpha   90.00
_cell.angle_beta   90.00
_cell.angle_gamma   90.00
#
_symmetry.space_group_name_H-M   'P 1'
#
loop_
_entity.id
_entity.type
_entity.pdbx_description
1 polymer ?
#
loop_
_entity_poly.entity_id
_entity_poly.type
_entity_poly.pdbx_seq_one_letter_code
_entity_poly.pdbx_strand_id
1 'polypeptide(L)'
;MAITEIRITQHGKMKDWVGNALKHFETPNAPPLTFHTLSATPSQLCTNTTPRLISVVEIIKREYLSALKAKQSPRLEGLHQYNQVCILEETLTASTVGDKPRNEQLVDALSGSNPKHVQTPYMRITLSVNEIPQLKDNGATYQPPLRRKLTKSAKSRVRKRKVKEPKAA
;
A
#
# COMPACT_ATOMS: atom_id res chain seq x y z
N MET A 1 8.64 9.02 9.93
CA MET A 1 7.35 9.39 9.30
C MET A 1 6.29 8.46 9.86
N ALA A 2 5.20 8.95 10.44
CA ALA A 2 4.15 8.06 10.95
C ALA A 2 3.39 7.43 9.77
N ILE A 3 3.32 6.10 9.73
CA ILE A 3 2.58 5.34 8.73
C ILE A 3 1.32 4.83 9.41
N THR A 4 0.16 5.14 8.83
CA THR A 4 -1.11 4.60 9.33
C THR A 4 -1.32 3.22 8.72
N GLU A 5 -1.72 2.24 9.54
CA GLU A 5 -1.93 0.87 9.08
C GLU A 5 -3.40 0.44 9.19
N ILE A 6 -3.88 -0.26 8.17
CA ILE A 6 -5.25 -0.79 8.08
C ILE A 6 -5.18 -2.27 7.72
N ARG A 7 -5.76 -3.11 8.59
CA ARG A 7 -5.90 -4.55 8.32
C ARG A 7 -7.10 -4.83 7.42
N ILE A 8 -6.87 -5.56 6.33
CA ILE A 8 -7.94 -6.13 5.50
C ILE A 8 -8.35 -7.48 6.07
N THR A 9 -9.63 -7.61 6.41
CA THR A 9 -10.20 -8.83 7.00
C THR A 9 -11.15 -9.53 6.03
N GLN A 10 -11.50 -10.78 6.31
CA GLN A 10 -12.44 -11.55 5.49
C GLN A 10 -13.88 -11.02 5.54
N HIS A 11 -14.30 -10.43 6.67
CA HIS A 11 -15.70 -9.97 6.86
C HIS A 11 -15.86 -8.45 6.93
N GLY A 12 -14.78 -7.67 6.85
CA GLY A 12 -14.89 -6.21 6.83
C GLY A 12 -15.59 -5.68 5.57
N LYS A 13 -16.12 -4.46 5.61
CA LYS A 13 -16.82 -3.87 4.47
C LYS A 13 -15.84 -3.08 3.61
N MET A 14 -15.72 -3.44 2.33
CA MET A 14 -14.80 -2.76 1.41
C MET A 14 -15.13 -1.27 1.24
N LYS A 15 -16.41 -0.92 1.22
CA LYS A 15 -16.87 0.47 1.10
C LYS A 15 -16.32 1.36 2.22
N ASP A 16 -16.23 0.83 3.43
CA ASP A 16 -15.78 1.60 4.59
C ASP A 16 -14.27 1.87 4.50
N TRP A 17 -13.47 0.87 4.14
CA TRP A 17 -12.03 1.06 3.91
C TRP A 17 -11.75 2.04 2.78
N VAL A 18 -12.48 1.92 1.66
CA VAL A 18 -12.36 2.83 0.52
C VAL A 18 -12.75 4.25 0.91
N GLY A 19 -13.90 4.43 1.56
CA GLY A 19 -14.39 5.75 1.97
C GLY A 19 -13.44 6.44 2.96
N ASN A 20 -12.93 5.69 3.95
CA ASN A 20 -11.97 6.21 4.92
C ASN A 20 -10.64 6.57 4.26
N ALA A 21 -10.14 5.74 3.34
CA ALA A 21 -8.90 6.01 2.62
C ALA A 21 -9.00 7.23 1.71
N LEU A 22 -10.13 7.39 1.01
CA LEU A 22 -10.35 8.57 0.16
C LEU A 22 -10.37 9.84 1.00
N LYS A 23 -11.11 9.87 2.11
CA LYS A 23 -11.12 10.98 3.06
C LYS A 23 -9.72 11.28 3.61
N HIS A 24 -8.94 10.25 3.93
CA HIS A 24 -7.56 10.39 4.37
C HIS A 24 -6.71 11.16 3.36
N PHE A 25 -6.79 10.79 2.07
CA PHE A 25 -6.04 11.43 0.99
C PHE A 25 -6.62 12.76 0.49
N GLU A 26 -7.76 13.23 1.00
CA GLU A 26 -8.24 14.60 0.76
C GLU A 26 -7.42 15.64 1.52
N THR A 27 -6.79 15.24 2.62
CA THR A 27 -5.94 16.14 3.41
C THR A 27 -4.65 16.45 2.63
N PRO A 28 -4.28 17.74 2.46
CA PRO A 28 -3.00 18.11 1.89
C PRO A 28 -1.86 17.47 2.70
N ASN A 29 -0.94 16.80 2.01
CA ASN A 29 0.19 16.10 2.65
C ASN A 29 -0.23 14.98 3.62
N ALA A 30 -1.33 14.28 3.31
CA ALA A 30 -1.74 13.09 4.05
C ALA A 30 -0.57 12.09 4.20
N PRO A 31 -0.36 11.53 5.40
CA PRO A 31 0.70 10.55 5.61
C PRO A 31 0.43 9.27 4.81
N PRO A 32 1.44 8.44 4.56
CA PRO A 32 1.28 7.18 3.84
C PRO A 32 0.32 6.25 4.57
N LEU A 33 -0.51 5.53 3.80
CA LEU A 33 -1.49 4.60 4.32
C LEU A 33 -1.14 3.17 3.86
N THR A 34 -0.91 2.28 4.81
CA THR A 34 -0.54 0.88 4.55
C THR A 34 -1.72 -0.04 4.80
N PHE A 35 -2.07 -0.83 3.80
CA PHE A 35 -3.07 -1.89 3.92
C PHE A 35 -2.36 -3.24 3.99
N HIS A 36 -2.76 -4.11 4.91
CA HIS A 36 -2.10 -5.39 5.08
C HIS A 36 -3.07 -6.55 5.37
N THR A 37 -2.62 -7.77 5.07
CA THR A 37 -3.36 -9.01 5.36
C THR A 37 -2.86 -9.77 6.59
N LEU A 38 -1.92 -9.19 7.34
CA LEU A 38 -1.39 -9.79 8.57
C LEU A 38 -2.54 -10.26 9.48
N SER A 39 -2.65 -11.56 9.69
CA SER A 39 -3.59 -12.13 10.64
C SER A 39 -2.94 -12.32 11.99
N ALA A 40 -3.72 -12.19 13.05
CA ALA A 40 -3.30 -12.55 14.40
C ALA A 40 -3.19 -14.07 14.61
N THR A 41 -3.78 -14.87 13.72
CA THR A 41 -3.70 -16.34 13.79
C THR A 41 -3.20 -16.93 12.47
N PRO A 42 -2.22 -17.85 12.50
CA PRO A 42 -1.65 -18.45 11.29
C PRO A 42 -2.66 -19.30 10.50
N SER A 43 -3.78 -19.67 11.13
CA SER A 43 -4.88 -20.42 10.51
C SER A 43 -5.72 -19.61 9.52
N GLN A 44 -5.65 -18.28 9.52
CA GLN A 44 -6.45 -17.48 8.58
C GLN A 44 -5.77 -17.42 7.22
N LEU A 45 -6.37 -18.14 6.27
CA LEU A 45 -5.98 -18.20 4.87
C LEU A 45 -5.86 -16.80 4.24
N CYS A 46 -4.60 -16.39 4.04
CA CYS A 46 -4.20 -15.26 3.21
C CYS A 46 -4.76 -15.31 1.78
N THR A 47 -5.17 -16.50 1.32
CA THR A 47 -5.75 -16.73 -0.02
C THR A 47 -7.04 -15.95 -0.26
N ASN A 48 -7.83 -15.68 0.79
CA ASN A 48 -9.08 -14.92 0.66
C ASN A 48 -8.90 -13.42 0.86
N THR A 49 -7.98 -13.01 1.75
CA THR A 49 -7.79 -11.60 2.11
C THR A 49 -6.89 -10.86 1.13
N THR A 50 -5.92 -11.52 0.49
CA THR A 50 -5.01 -10.92 -0.49
C THR A 50 -5.71 -10.42 -1.77
N PRO A 51 -6.51 -11.22 -2.48
CA PRO A 51 -7.26 -10.71 -3.65
C PRO A 51 -8.23 -9.59 -3.27
N ARG A 52 -8.75 -9.64 -2.03
CA ARG A 52 -9.59 -8.57 -1.48
C ARG A 52 -8.82 -7.28 -1.23
N LEU A 53 -7.64 -7.37 -0.62
CA LEU A 53 -6.71 -6.25 -0.42
C LEU A 53 -6.42 -5.56 -1.75
N ILE A 54 -6.06 -6.34 -2.77
CA ILE A 54 -5.80 -5.84 -4.12
C ILE A 54 -7.03 -5.10 -4.65
N SER A 55 -8.21 -5.70 -4.53
CA SER A 55 -9.47 -5.08 -4.97
C SER A 55 -9.74 -3.74 -4.28
N VAL A 56 -9.52 -3.63 -2.97
CA VAL A 56 -9.68 -2.39 -2.19
C VAL A 56 -8.73 -1.32 -2.69
N VAL A 57 -7.44 -1.65 -2.80
CA VAL A 57 -6.40 -0.73 -3.28
C VAL A 57 -6.71 -0.22 -4.70
N GLU A 58 -7.11 -1.11 -5.59
CA GLU A 58 -7.44 -0.77 -6.97
C GLU A 58 -8.67 0.14 -7.06
N ILE A 59 -9.69 -0.08 -6.22
CA ILE A 59 -10.84 0.82 -6.13
C ILE A 59 -10.40 2.20 -5.62
N ILE A 60 -9.60 2.27 -4.55
CA ILE A 60 -9.09 3.54 -4.00
C ILE A 60 -8.36 4.33 -5.08
N LYS A 61 -7.43 3.72 -5.81
CA LYS A 61 -6.67 4.38 -6.88
C LYS A 61 -7.58 4.95 -7.97
N ARG A 62 -8.60 4.19 -8.40
CA ARG A 62 -9.55 4.61 -9.43
C ARG A 62 -10.43 5.77 -8.96
N GLU A 63 -11.00 5.65 -7.77
CA GLU A 63 -11.89 6.66 -7.18
C GLU A 63 -11.14 7.95 -6.87
N TYR A 64 -9.91 7.86 -6.34
CA TYR A 64 -9.07 9.03 -6.07
C TYR A 64 -8.81 9.82 -7.36
N LEU A 65 -8.40 9.14 -8.43
CA LEU A 65 -8.15 9.77 -9.73
C LEU A 65 -9.44 10.29 -10.41
N SER A 66 -10.59 9.69 -10.10
CA SER A 66 -11.91 10.18 -10.52
C SER A 66 -12.29 11.47 -9.77
N ALA A 67 -12.09 11.48 -8.45
CA ALA A 67 -12.36 12.63 -7.59
C ALA A 67 -11.48 13.84 -7.98
N LEU A 68 -10.20 13.63 -8.27
CA LEU A 68 -9.31 14.69 -8.78
C LEU A 68 -9.83 15.32 -10.08
N LYS A 69 -10.40 14.51 -10.98
CA LYS A 69 -11.02 15.00 -12.22
C LYS A 69 -12.28 15.81 -11.93
N ALA A 70 -13.15 15.33 -11.05
CA ALA A 70 -14.38 16.02 -10.69
C ALA A 70 -14.10 17.38 -10.03
N LYS A 71 -13.08 17.43 -9.14
CA LYS A 71 -12.62 18.66 -8.48
C LYS A 71 -11.76 19.57 -9.38
N GLN A 72 -11.48 19.17 -10.62
CA GLN A 72 -10.57 19.86 -11.55
C GLN A 72 -9.20 20.18 -10.92
N SER A 73 -8.69 19.25 -10.11
CA SER A 73 -7.41 19.44 -9.43
C SER A 73 -6.29 19.65 -10.45
N PRO A 74 -5.37 20.61 -10.22
CA PRO A 74 -4.18 20.75 -11.06
C PRO A 74 -3.28 19.51 -10.98
N ARG A 75 -3.39 18.75 -9.88
CA ARG A 75 -2.74 17.47 -9.69
C ARG A 75 -3.50 16.39 -10.46
N LEU A 76 -3.01 16.08 -11.65
CA LEU A 76 -3.53 15.02 -12.54
C LEU A 76 -2.80 13.69 -12.35
N GLU A 77 -2.28 13.46 -11.16
CA GLU A 77 -1.46 12.30 -10.80
C GLU A 77 -2.13 11.52 -9.66
N GLY A 78 -2.17 10.20 -9.81
CA GLY A 78 -2.71 9.30 -8.80
C GLY A 78 -1.79 9.10 -7.60
N LEU A 79 -1.99 7.98 -6.91
CA LEU A 79 -1.22 7.58 -5.73
C LEU A 79 -0.02 6.72 -6.12
N HIS A 80 1.10 6.94 -5.45
CA HIS A 80 2.26 6.06 -5.48
C HIS A 80 1.94 4.78 -4.70
N GLN A 81 2.47 3.65 -5.16
CA GLN A 81 2.21 2.35 -4.55
C GLN A 81 3.51 1.61 -4.27
N TYR A 82 3.59 1.00 -3.09
CA TYR A 82 4.71 0.16 -2.64
C TYR A 82 4.16 -1.18 -2.17
N ASN A 83 4.58 -2.27 -2.80
CA ASN A 83 4.11 -3.62 -2.49
C ASN A 83 5.20 -4.39 -1.76
N GLN A 84 4.82 -5.09 -0.70
CA GLN A 84 5.70 -6.00 0.04
C GLN A 84 4.99 -7.33 0.27
N VAL A 85 5.72 -8.42 0.02
CA VAL A 85 5.33 -9.76 0.43
C VAL A 85 6.20 -10.12 1.62
N CYS A 86 5.58 -10.57 2.69
CA CYS A 86 6.23 -10.82 3.96
C CYS A 86 5.82 -12.19 4.51
N ILE A 87 6.62 -12.72 5.42
CA ILE A 87 6.38 -13.99 6.11
C ILE A 87 6.20 -13.68 7.59
N LEU A 88 5.11 -14.16 8.20
CA LEU A 88 4.77 -13.86 9.60
C LEU A 88 5.87 -14.35 10.55
N GLU A 89 6.39 -15.54 10.30
CA GLU A 89 7.37 -16.23 11.14
C GLU A 89 8.71 -15.49 11.20
N GLU A 90 9.13 -14.82 10.13
CA GLU A 90 10.32 -13.95 10.11
C GLU A 90 10.16 -12.72 11.03
N THR A 91 8.93 -12.20 11.14
CA THR A 91 8.64 -11.04 12.00
C THR A 91 8.59 -11.44 13.48
N LEU A 92 8.02 -12.62 13.77
CA LEU A 92 7.96 -13.16 15.13
C LEU A 92 9.35 -13.53 15.63
N THR A 93 10.15 -14.23 14.81
CA THR A 93 11.52 -14.63 15.17
C THR A 93 12.43 -13.43 15.41
N ALA A 94 12.32 -12.34 14.62
CA ALA A 94 13.05 -11.09 14.87
C ALA A 94 12.66 -10.40 16.19
N SER A 95 11.45 -10.65 16.70
CA SER A 95 10.98 -10.14 17.99
C SER A 95 11.34 -11.06 19.17
N THR A 96 11.65 -12.32 18.90
CA THR A 96 11.92 -13.38 19.90
C THR A 96 13.34 -13.95 19.83
N VAL A 97 14.31 -13.22 19.28
CA VAL A 97 15.75 -13.61 19.19
C VAL A 97 16.40 -13.85 20.59
N GLY A 98 15.65 -13.86 21.68
CA GLY A 98 16.12 -14.15 23.04
C GLY A 98 15.94 -15.58 23.57
N ASP A 99 14.92 -16.36 23.16
CA ASP A 99 14.34 -17.30 24.15
C ASP A 99 14.40 -18.81 23.84
N LYS A 100 15.19 -19.26 22.87
CA LYS A 100 15.53 -20.71 22.79
C LYS A 100 17.04 -20.92 22.78
N PRO A 101 17.61 -21.57 23.82
CA PRO A 101 19.03 -21.90 23.82
C PRO A 101 19.36 -22.74 22.59
N ARG A 102 20.51 -22.45 21.94
CA ARG A 102 21.01 -23.13 20.73
C ARG A 102 20.91 -24.66 20.78
N ASN A 103 21.01 -25.20 21.98
CA ASN A 103 21.00 -26.62 22.29
C ASN A 103 19.62 -27.24 22.01
N GLU A 104 18.53 -26.54 22.34
CA GLU A 104 17.17 -26.99 22.05
C GLU A 104 16.86 -26.96 20.55
N GLN A 105 17.36 -25.94 19.84
CA GLN A 105 17.24 -25.86 18.39
C GLN A 105 17.98 -27.02 17.70
N LEU A 106 19.15 -27.40 18.22
CA LEU A 106 19.91 -28.55 17.75
C LEU A 106 19.19 -29.87 18.05
N VAL A 107 18.60 -30.03 19.25
CA VAL A 107 17.84 -31.24 19.60
C VAL A 107 16.59 -31.39 18.74
N ASP A 108 15.84 -30.31 18.50
CA ASP A 108 14.67 -30.32 17.60
C ASP A 108 15.09 -30.70 16.17
N ALA A 109 16.18 -30.12 15.66
CA ALA A 109 16.70 -30.42 14.32
C ALA A 109 17.23 -31.86 14.17
N LEU A 110 17.76 -32.44 15.24
CA LEU A 110 18.32 -33.80 15.29
C LEU A 110 17.30 -34.87 15.70
N SER A 111 16.09 -34.49 16.12
CA SER A 111 15.06 -35.38 16.67
C SER A 111 14.49 -36.41 15.67
N GLY A 112 14.77 -36.28 14.37
CA GLY A 112 14.26 -37.17 13.33
C GLY A 112 12.75 -37.05 13.06
N SER A 113 12.05 -36.17 13.78
CA SER A 113 10.75 -35.65 13.35
C SER A 113 10.96 -34.89 12.05
N ASN A 114 10.03 -35.00 11.09
CA ASN A 114 10.01 -34.13 9.90
C ASN A 114 9.18 -32.89 10.23
N PRO A 115 9.75 -31.81 10.83
CA PRO A 115 8.99 -30.61 11.10
C PRO A 115 8.50 -30.04 9.77
N LYS A 116 7.18 -30.00 9.59
CA LYS A 116 6.58 -29.26 8.47
C LYS A 116 6.80 -27.78 8.74
N HIS A 117 7.69 -27.15 7.99
CA HIS A 117 7.85 -25.69 8.03
C HIS A 117 6.62 -25.04 7.38
N VAL A 118 5.71 -24.53 8.21
CA VAL A 118 4.54 -23.77 7.75
C VAL A 118 4.94 -22.30 7.74
N GLN A 119 5.01 -21.71 6.55
CA GLN A 119 5.15 -20.27 6.38
C GLN A 119 3.78 -19.65 6.14
N THR A 120 3.48 -18.58 6.86
CA THR A 120 2.24 -17.83 6.71
C THR A 120 2.55 -16.53 5.95
N PRO A 121 2.36 -16.51 4.62
CA PRO A 121 2.62 -15.32 3.84
C PRO A 121 1.52 -14.27 4.08
N TYR A 122 1.93 -13.01 4.13
CA TYR A 122 1.03 -11.87 4.10
C TYR A 122 1.56 -10.79 3.17
N MET A 123 0.68 -9.88 2.79
CA MET A 123 0.98 -8.80 1.86
C MET A 123 0.73 -7.46 2.54
N ARG A 124 1.59 -6.48 2.25
CA ARG A 124 1.41 -5.07 2.60
C ARG A 124 1.44 -4.25 1.32
N ILE A 125 0.52 -3.31 1.23
CA ILE A 125 0.49 -2.32 0.15
C ILE A 125 0.39 -0.94 0.77
N THR A 126 1.41 -0.12 0.56
CA THR A 126 1.43 1.27 1.01
C THR A 126 1.07 2.19 -0.14
N LEU A 127 0.09 3.06 0.08
CA LEU A 127 -0.31 4.12 -0.83
C LEU A 127 0.11 5.47 -0.27
N SER A 128 0.64 6.32 -1.14
CA SER A 128 1.06 7.67 -0.76
C SER A 128 0.83 8.71 -1.85
N VAL A 129 0.67 9.95 -1.41
CA VAL A 129 0.57 11.11 -2.31
C VAL A 129 1.95 11.47 -2.85
N ASN A 130 3.00 11.38 -2.04
CA ASN A 130 4.37 11.69 -2.47
C ASN A 130 5.21 10.41 -2.54
N GLU A 131 6.29 10.46 -3.31
CA GLU A 131 7.25 9.35 -3.38
C GLU A 131 7.96 9.14 -2.04
N ILE A 132 8.18 7.88 -1.68
CA ILE A 132 8.83 7.43 -0.44
C ILE A 132 9.99 6.51 -0.83
N PRO A 133 11.21 7.04 -1.03
CA PRO A 133 12.38 6.25 -1.41
C PRO A 133 12.74 5.18 -0.37
N GLN A 134 12.56 5.49 0.92
CA GLN A 134 12.88 4.59 2.04
C GLN A 134 12.19 3.22 1.93
N LEU A 135 10.96 3.15 1.40
CA LEU A 135 10.25 1.89 1.24
C LEU A 135 10.85 1.04 0.11
N LYS A 136 11.33 1.69 -0.94
CA LYS A 136 12.03 1.03 -2.05
C LYS A 136 13.36 0.44 -1.57
N ASP A 137 14.09 1.19 -0.75
CA ASP A 137 15.35 0.75 -0.15
C ASP A 137 15.14 -0.45 0.79
N ASN A 138 13.99 -0.50 1.48
CA ASN A 138 13.55 -1.63 2.30
C ASN A 138 13.00 -2.82 1.48
N GLY A 139 13.25 -2.87 0.17
CA GLY A 139 12.88 -3.99 -0.70
C GLY A 139 11.42 -3.99 -1.17
N ALA A 140 10.66 -2.91 -1.00
CA ALA A 140 9.32 -2.83 -1.55
C ALA A 140 9.35 -2.63 -3.08
N THR A 141 8.46 -3.35 -3.78
CA THR A 141 8.24 -3.16 -5.21
C THR A 141 7.46 -1.87 -5.45
N TYR A 142 8.15 -0.87 -5.99
CA TYR A 142 7.55 0.43 -6.31
C TYR A 142 6.77 0.39 -7.64
N GLN A 143 5.56 0.96 -7.62
CA GLN A 143 4.73 1.19 -8.79
C GLN A 143 4.36 2.68 -8.89
N PRO A 144 4.67 3.34 -10.03
CA PRO A 144 4.41 4.76 -10.19
C PRO A 144 2.91 5.08 -10.31
N PRO A 145 2.50 6.30 -9.94
CA PRO A 145 1.11 6.72 -10.00
C PRO A 145 0.61 6.83 -11.45
N LEU A 146 -0.67 6.51 -11.65
CA LEU A 146 -1.30 6.72 -12.94
C LEU A 146 -1.49 8.21 -13.20
N ARG A 147 -0.98 8.69 -14.34
CA ARG A 147 -1.07 10.08 -14.77
C ARG A 147 -2.17 10.28 -15.80
N ARG A 148 -3.11 11.18 -15.53
CA ARG A 148 -4.10 11.60 -16.51
C ARG A 148 -3.55 12.71 -17.40
N LYS A 149 -3.59 12.48 -18.71
CA LYS A 149 -3.23 13.49 -19.71
C LYS A 149 -4.42 14.44 -19.90
N LEU A 150 -4.16 15.75 -19.91
CA LEU A 150 -5.13 16.74 -20.37
C LEU A 150 -5.57 16.44 -21.80
N THR A 151 -6.86 16.62 -22.09
CA THR A 151 -7.41 16.47 -23.44
C THR A 151 -6.80 17.50 -24.39
N LYS A 152 -6.77 17.19 -25.70
CA LYS A 152 -6.24 18.11 -26.72
C LYS A 152 -6.89 19.51 -26.66
N SER A 153 -8.21 19.54 -26.45
CA SER A 153 -8.98 20.79 -26.29
C SER A 153 -8.60 21.55 -25.02
N ALA A 154 -8.46 20.87 -23.87
CA ALA A 154 -8.03 21.51 -22.63
C ALA A 154 -6.62 22.09 -22.74
N LYS A 155 -5.68 21.34 -23.36
CA LYS A 155 -4.32 21.84 -23.64
C LYS A 155 -4.32 23.09 -24.53
N SER A 156 -5.15 23.09 -25.58
CA SER A 156 -5.33 24.24 -26.47
C SER A 156 -5.81 25.49 -25.71
N ARG A 157 -6.82 25.34 -24.85
CA ARG A 157 -7.36 26.45 -24.03
C ARG A 157 -6.31 27.02 -23.07
N VAL A 158 -5.55 26.16 -22.38
CA VAL A 158 -4.46 26.60 -21.49
C VAL A 158 -3.37 27.33 -22.27
N ARG A 159 -2.98 26.84 -23.45
CA ARG A 159 -1.99 27.51 -24.30
C ARG A 159 -2.49 28.89 -24.76
N LYS A 160 -3.76 29.02 -25.16
CA LYS A 160 -4.35 30.31 -25.54
C LYS A 160 -4.38 31.31 -24.37
N ARG A 161 -4.65 30.85 -23.13
CA ARG A 161 -4.59 31.71 -21.93
C ARG A 161 -3.18 32.23 -21.66
N LYS A 162 -2.16 31.35 -21.73
CA LYS A 162 -0.75 31.73 -21.54
C LYS A 162 -0.24 32.75 -22.57
N VAL A 163 -0.78 32.75 -23.78
CA VAL A 163 -0.43 33.74 -24.82
C VAL A 163 -1.11 35.10 -24.57
N LYS A 164 -2.22 35.11 -23.83
CA LYS A 164 -3.01 36.32 -23.54
C LYS A 164 -2.62 36.99 -22.23
N GLU A 165 -1.94 36.30 -21.32
CA GLU A 165 -1.31 36.93 -20.16
C GLU A 165 -0.18 37.85 -20.65
N PRO A 166 -0.22 39.16 -20.31
CA PRO A 166 0.88 40.05 -20.63
C PRO A 166 2.14 39.54 -19.92
N LYS A 167 3.27 39.47 -20.63
CA LYS A 167 4.57 39.22 -20.02
C LYS A 167 4.76 40.29 -18.94
N ALA A 168 4.68 39.89 -17.67
CA ALA A 168 5.15 40.73 -16.57
C ALA A 168 6.62 41.03 -16.85
N ALA A 169 6.92 42.33 -17.00
CA ALA A 169 8.26 42.86 -17.24
C ALA A 169 9.15 42.66 -16.01
#